data_AF-A0AA44TC56-F1
#
_entry.id   AF-A0AA44TC56-F1
#
_cell.length_a   1.000
_cell.length_b   1.000
_cell.length_c   1.000
_cell.angle_alpha   90.00
_cell.angle_beta   90.00
_cell.angle_gamma   90.00
#
_symmetry.space_group_name_H-M   'P 1'
#
loop_
_entity.id
_entity.type
_entity.pdbx_description
1 polymer ?
#
loop_
_entity_poly.entity_id
_entity_poly.type
_entity_poly.pdbx_seq_one_letter_code
_entity_poly.pdbx_strand_id
1 'polypeptide(L)'
;KLLNGHKLDVTNTENGWSQIKLDGKDVFVSAEFTKSIYYVTADVLNVRAEANTNSEILGTLKKDDMIETTHQVQNEWLQFEYNGKTA
;
A
#
# COMPACT_ATOMS: atom_id res chain seq x y z
N LYS A 1 -21.11 6.05 8.82
CA LYS A 1 -19.79 6.41 9.40
C LYS A 1 -18.86 5.23 9.17
N LEU A 2 -17.71 5.43 8.53
CA LEU A 2 -16.70 4.38 8.37
C LEU A 2 -15.86 4.29 9.66
N LEU A 3 -15.50 3.08 10.07
CA LEU A 3 -14.64 2.82 11.23
C LEU A 3 -13.26 2.35 10.75
N ASN A 4 -12.24 2.53 11.59
CA ASN A 4 -10.89 2.02 11.29
C ASN A 4 -10.93 0.51 10.98
N GLY A 5 -10.17 0.09 9.97
CA GLY A 5 -10.11 -1.29 9.50
C GLY A 5 -11.27 -1.74 8.60
N HIS A 6 -12.24 -0.87 8.27
CA HIS A 6 -13.19 -1.18 7.19
C HIS A 6 -12.45 -1.30 5.86
N LYS A 7 -12.60 -2.44 5.19
CA LYS A 7 -12.13 -2.62 3.81
C LYS A 7 -12.99 -1.76 2.88
N LEU A 8 -12.33 -1.06 1.97
CA LEU A 8 -12.96 -0.16 1.01
C LEU A 8 -12.72 -0.68 -0.40
N ASP A 9 -13.78 -0.74 -1.21
CA ASP A 9 -13.66 -0.99 -2.65
C ASP A 9 -13.35 0.35 -3.34
N VAL A 10 -12.06 0.69 -3.37
CA VAL A 10 -11.55 1.92 -4.00
C VAL A 10 -11.56 1.76 -5.52
N THR A 11 -12.23 2.67 -6.22
CA THR A 11 -12.33 2.66 -7.69
C THR A 11 -11.38 3.64 -8.36
N ASN A 12 -11.03 4.73 -7.67
CA ASN A 12 -10.05 5.71 -8.16
C ASN A 12 -9.41 6.46 -6.97
N THR A 13 -8.18 6.94 -7.12
CA THR A 13 -7.54 7.86 -6.17
C THR A 13 -6.83 8.98 -6.92
N GLU A 14 -7.30 10.21 -6.74
CA GLU A 14 -6.77 11.40 -7.39
C GLU A 14 -6.83 12.61 -6.47
N ASN A 15 -5.83 13.50 -6.56
CA ASN A 15 -5.81 14.78 -5.84
C ASN A 15 -6.08 14.66 -4.32
N GLY A 16 -5.59 13.60 -3.68
CA GLY A 16 -5.75 13.36 -2.24
C GLY A 16 -7.10 12.75 -1.83
N TRP A 17 -7.94 12.36 -2.79
CA TRP A 17 -9.24 11.74 -2.55
C TRP A 17 -9.32 10.36 -3.17
N SER A 18 -9.86 9.41 -2.41
CA SER A 18 -10.21 8.08 -2.91
C SER A 18 -11.73 8.01 -3.12
N GLN A 19 -12.14 7.68 -4.34
CA GLN A 19 -13.51 7.33 -4.67
C GLN A 19 -13.76 5.87 -4.30
N ILE A 20 -14.83 5.62 -3.57
CA ILE A 20 -15.24 4.29 -3.11
C ILE A 20 -16.70 4.03 -3.44
N LYS A 21 -17.07 2.76 -3.53
CA LYS A 21 -18.48 2.35 -3.64
C LYS A 21 -19.04 1.94 -2.28
N LEU A 22 -20.04 2.66 -1.80
CA LEU A 22 -20.71 2.39 -0.52
C LEU A 22 -22.22 2.31 -0.74
N ASP A 23 -22.82 1.16 -0.43
CA ASP A 23 -24.26 0.90 -0.59
C ASP A 23 -24.79 1.24 -2.00
N GLY A 24 -23.99 0.92 -3.03
CA GLY A 24 -24.31 1.18 -4.43
C GLY A 24 -24.13 2.62 -4.89
N LYS A 25 -23.63 3.52 -4.02
CA LYS A 25 -23.34 4.92 -4.34
C LYS A 25 -21.85 5.19 -4.37
N ASP A 26 -21.44 6.10 -5.24
CA ASP A 26 -20.07 6.60 -5.27
C ASP A 26 -19.91 7.70 -4.24
N VAL A 27 -18.93 7.54 -3.35
CA VAL A 27 -18.60 8.53 -2.31
C VAL A 27 -17.08 8.73 -2.24
N PHE A 28 -16.65 9.84 -1.64
CA PHE A 28 -15.23 10.21 -1.55
C PHE A 28 -14.77 10.21 -0.09
N VAL A 29 -13.58 9.65 0.14
CA VAL A 29 -12.87 9.69 1.43
C VAL A 29 -11.48 10.27 1.22
N SER A 30 -10.94 10.97 2.24
CA SER A 30 -9.57 11.47 2.14
C SER A 30 -8.61 10.29 2.06
N ALA A 31 -7.73 10.32 1.06
CA ALA A 31 -6.73 9.27 0.83
C ALA A 31 -5.75 9.17 2.01
N GLU A 32 -5.54 10.25 2.76
CA GLU A 32 -4.71 10.31 3.97
C GLU A 32 -5.18 9.33 5.07
N PHE A 33 -6.48 9.04 5.13
CA PHE A 33 -7.05 8.12 6.11
C PHE A 33 -7.32 6.72 5.53
N THR A 34 -6.77 6.44 4.35
CA THR A 34 -6.85 5.12 3.71
C THR A 34 -5.47 4.50 3.60
N LYS A 35 -5.44 3.17 3.51
CA LYS A 35 -4.23 2.41 3.26
C LYS A 35 -4.48 1.51 2.06
N SER A 36 -3.49 1.42 1.19
CA SER A 36 -3.47 0.48 0.08
C SER A 36 -2.95 -0.86 0.58
N ILE A 37 -3.56 -1.93 0.10
CA ILE A 37 -3.13 -3.31 0.38
C ILE A 37 -2.61 -3.91 -0.93
N TYR A 38 -1.38 -4.38 -0.90
CA TYR A 38 -0.74 -5.11 -1.98
C TYR A 38 -0.46 -6.55 -1.55
N TYR A 39 -0.47 -7.46 -2.52
CA TYR A 39 -0.08 -8.85 -2.31
C TYR A 39 1.12 -9.17 -3.19
N VAL A 40 2.12 -9.81 -2.60
CA VAL A 40 3.33 -10.20 -3.31
C VAL A 40 3.02 -11.32 -4.29
N THR A 41 3.44 -11.16 -5.54
CA THR A 41 3.21 -12.15 -6.61
C THR A 41 4.42 -13.04 -6.87
N ALA A 42 5.62 -12.59 -6.46
CA ALA A 42 6.87 -13.30 -6.64
C ALA A 42 7.09 -14.35 -5.53
N ASP A 43 7.79 -15.45 -5.84
CA ASP A 43 8.11 -16.48 -4.85
C ASP A 43 9.01 -15.94 -3.72
N VAL A 44 9.96 -15.08 -4.08
CA VAL A 44 10.83 -14.35 -3.16
C VAL A 44 11.00 -12.92 -3.67
N LEU A 45 10.69 -11.95 -2.83
CA LEU A 45 10.86 -10.52 -3.08
C LEU A 45 11.74 -9.90 -2.00
N ASN A 46 12.83 -9.23 -2.38
CA ASN A 46 13.72 -8.56 -1.42
C ASN A 46 13.13 -7.22 -0.97
N VAL A 47 13.10 -6.99 0.34
CA VAL A 47 12.81 -5.69 0.96
C VAL A 47 14.12 -4.96 1.19
N ARG A 48 14.20 -3.69 0.79
CA ARG A 48 15.44 -2.92 0.72
C ARG A 48 15.35 -1.64 1.54
N ALA A 49 16.49 -1.16 2.02
CA ALA A 49 16.54 0.06 2.82
C ALA A 49 16.32 1.36 2.01
N GLU A 50 16.58 1.33 0.70
CA GLU A 50 16.36 2.44 -0.20
C GLU A 50 15.79 1.94 -1.54
N ALA A 51 15.20 2.86 -2.31
CA ALA A 51 14.60 2.60 -3.63
C ALA A 51 15.66 2.37 -4.74
N ASN A 52 16.57 1.40 -4.53
CA ASN A 52 17.56 0.98 -5.51
C ASN A 52 18.03 -0.46 -5.25
N THR A 53 18.65 -1.10 -6.25
CA THR A 53 19.07 -2.51 -6.17
C THR A 53 20.37 -2.75 -5.39
N ASN A 54 21.07 -1.69 -5.00
CA ASN A 54 22.39 -1.76 -4.36
C ASN A 54 22.34 -1.54 -2.85
N SER A 55 21.21 -1.08 -2.31
CA SER A 55 21.04 -0.86 -0.88
C SER A 55 20.96 -2.18 -0.10
N GLU A 56 21.14 -2.08 1.21
CA GLU A 56 20.98 -3.18 2.15
C GLU A 56 19.63 -3.89 1.96
N ILE A 57 19.65 -5.23 2.02
CA ILE A 57 18.46 -6.06 2.07
C ILE A 57 18.05 -6.18 3.54
N LEU A 58 16.88 -5.63 3.87
CA LEU A 58 16.31 -5.68 5.21
C LEU A 58 15.59 -7.00 5.49
N GLY A 59 15.15 -7.69 4.44
CA GLY A 59 14.49 -8.98 4.54
C GLY A 59 13.90 -9.44 3.21
N THR A 60 13.02 -10.42 3.29
CA THR A 60 12.34 -10.99 2.13
C THR A 60 10.87 -11.21 2.42
N LEU A 61 10.03 -10.96 1.43
CA LEU A 61 8.64 -11.38 1.39
C LEU A 61 8.49 -12.55 0.41
N LYS A 62 7.41 -13.31 0.57
CA LYS A 62 7.04 -14.44 -0.29
C LYS A 62 5.70 -14.18 -0.94
N LYS A 63 5.38 -15.01 -1.92
CA LYS A 63 4.09 -14.99 -2.61
C LYS A 63 2.93 -15.00 -1.59
N ASP A 64 1.93 -14.17 -1.87
CA ASP A 64 0.73 -13.94 -1.07
C ASP A 64 0.95 -13.19 0.26
N ASP A 65 2.20 -12.82 0.60
CA ASP A 65 2.44 -11.89 1.73
C ASP A 65 1.74 -10.55 1.46
N MET A 66 1.13 -10.01 2.52
CA MET A 66 0.37 -8.76 2.47
C MET A 66 1.25 -7.56 2.86
N ILE A 67 1.24 -6.52 2.04
CA ILE A 67 1.86 -5.22 2.32
C ILE A 67 0.76 -4.18 2.50
N GLU A 68 0.79 -3.46 3.61
CA GLU A 68 -0.10 -2.33 3.86
C GLU A 68 0.72 -1.03 3.81
N THR A 69 0.26 -0.03 3.04
CA THR A 69 0.99 1.25 2.94
C THR A 69 0.06 2.43 2.68
N THR A 70 0.43 3.59 3.22
CA THR A 70 -0.17 4.90 2.89
C THR A 70 0.50 5.57 1.69
N HIS A 71 1.61 5.00 1.20
CA HIS A 71 2.41 5.57 0.11
C HIS A 71 2.01 4.97 -1.23
N GLN A 72 2.05 5.82 -2.26
CA GLN A 72 1.96 5.39 -3.65
C GLN A 72 3.33 4.88 -4.14
N VAL A 73 3.33 4.10 -5.23
CA VAL A 73 4.56 3.70 -5.92
C VAL A 73 5.29 4.96 -6.41
N GLN A 74 6.57 5.07 -6.08
CA GLN A 74 7.44 6.18 -6.49
C GLN A 74 8.69 5.63 -7.17
N ASN A 75 9.00 6.14 -8.36
CA ASN A 75 10.14 5.67 -9.16
C ASN A 75 10.18 4.14 -9.30
N GLU A 76 9.01 3.53 -9.50
CA GLU A 76 8.84 2.06 -9.62
C GLU A 76 9.11 1.26 -8.32
N TRP A 77 9.37 1.93 -7.19
CA TRP A 77 9.49 1.31 -5.87
C TRP A 77 8.27 1.62 -5.00
N LEU A 78 7.77 0.59 -4.31
CA LEU A 78 6.73 0.75 -3.29
C LEU A 78 7.41 0.98 -1.94
N GLN A 79 7.14 2.12 -1.31
CA GLN A 79 7.59 2.41 0.04
C GLN A 79 6.57 1.93 1.08
N PHE A 80 7.03 1.28 2.14
CA PHE A 80 6.17 0.82 3.24
C PHE A 80 6.96 0.67 4.56
N GLU A 81 6.26 0.37 5.65
CA GLU A 81 6.88 0.08 6.93
C GLU A 81 7.17 -1.41 7.06
N TYR A 82 8.41 -1.77 7.35
CA TYR A 82 8.90 -3.12 7.50
C TYR A 82 9.75 -3.25 8.75
N ASN A 83 9.27 -4.00 9.74
CA ASN A 83 9.97 -4.27 11.01
C ASN A 83 10.46 -2.99 11.74
N GLY A 84 9.62 -1.96 11.80
CA GLY A 84 9.90 -0.68 12.44
C GLY A 84 10.73 0.29 11.59
N LYS A 85 11.02 -0.04 10.33
CA LYS A 85 11.80 0.79 9.41
C LYS A 85 11.00 1.14 8.17
N THR A 86 11.24 2.31 7.62
CA THR A 86 10.80 2.62 6.25
C THR A 86 11.69 1.86 5.27
N ALA A 87 11.06 1.15 4.33
CA ALA A 87 11.67 0.40 3.25
C ALA A 87 11.05 0.81 1.91
#